data_AF-A0A6I4KZL0-F1
#
_entry.id   AF-A0A6I4KZL0-F1
#
_cell.length_a   1.000
_cell.length_b   1.000
_cell.length_c   1.000
_cell.angle_alpha   90.00
_cell.angle_beta   90.00
_cell.angle_gamma   90.00
#
_symmetry.space_group_name_H-M   'P 1'
#
loop_
_entity.id
_entity.type
_entity.pdbx_description
1 polymer ?
#
loop_
_entity_poly.entity_id
_entity_poly.type
_entity_poly.pdbx_seq_one_letter_code
_entity_poly.pdbx_strand_id
1 'polypeptide(L)'
;MSKHSPKQAIALNYDGQNAPTLTAKGDDELAEAILAIAREYEVPIYENAELVGLLARLELGEAIPEQLYRCIAEIIAFAWYLKGKRPAGSEQERDISPGQILLGGPQG
;
A
#
# COMPACT_ATOMS: atom_id res chain seq x y z
N MET A 1 10.33 -7.46 35.29
CA MET A 1 9.50 -6.45 34.60
C MET A 1 9.50 -6.77 33.12
N SER A 2 8.37 -7.20 32.56
CA SER A 2 8.26 -7.46 31.12
C SER A 2 8.41 -6.13 30.39
N LYS A 3 9.43 -5.99 29.54
CA LYS A 3 9.56 -4.84 28.64
C LYS A 3 8.37 -4.85 27.68
N HIS A 4 7.30 -4.16 28.05
CA HIS A 4 6.29 -3.74 27.08
C HIS A 4 6.94 -2.65 26.25
N SER A 5 7.43 -3.01 25.06
CA SER A 5 7.68 -2.01 24.03
C SER A 5 6.34 -1.30 23.77
N PRO A 6 6.28 0.04 23.81
CA PRO A 6 5.03 0.76 23.57
C PRO A 6 4.46 0.31 22.24
N LYS A 7 3.21 -0.17 22.24
CA LYS A 7 2.56 -0.55 21.00
C LYS A 7 2.20 0.74 20.28
N GLN A 8 2.75 0.93 19.10
CA GLN A 8 2.42 2.06 18.25
C GLN A 8 1.72 1.55 16.99
N ALA A 9 0.68 2.26 16.56
CA ALA A 9 0.00 1.98 15.31
C ALA A 9 -0.08 3.26 14.49
N ILE A 10 0.24 3.14 13.20
CA ILE A 10 0.14 4.22 12.22
C ILE A 10 -0.78 3.73 11.10
N ALA A 11 -1.79 4.53 10.76
CA ALA A 11 -2.65 4.30 9.63
C ALA A 11 -2.28 5.27 8.50
N LEU A 12 -2.16 4.71 7.30
CA LEU A 12 -1.84 5.45 6.09
C LEU A 12 -3.00 5.35 5.11
N ASN A 13 -3.25 6.43 4.38
CA ASN A 13 -4.18 6.45 3.26
C ASN A 13 -3.43 6.72 1.96
N TYR A 14 -3.83 6.04 0.89
CA TYR A 14 -3.25 6.22 -0.44
C TYR A 14 -4.37 6.23 -1.48
N ASP A 15 -4.46 7.32 -2.25
CA ASP A 15 -5.49 7.50 -3.28
C ASP A 15 -5.10 6.91 -4.65
N GLY A 16 -3.86 6.44 -4.82
CA GLY A 16 -3.37 5.90 -6.10
C GLY A 16 -2.69 6.92 -7.00
N GLN A 17 -2.76 8.22 -6.70
CA GLN A 17 -2.17 9.30 -7.50
C GLN A 17 -1.13 10.09 -6.70
N ASN A 18 -1.46 10.48 -5.47
CA ASN A 18 -0.59 11.28 -4.62
C ASN A 18 0.20 10.45 -3.61
N ALA A 19 1.17 11.09 -2.97
CA ALA A 19 1.87 10.52 -1.84
C ALA A 19 0.92 9.98 -0.77
N PRO A 20 1.20 8.79 -0.19
CA PRO A 20 0.42 8.31 0.95
C PRO A 20 0.53 9.32 2.10
N THR A 21 -0.57 9.51 2.82
CA THR A 21 -0.67 10.46 3.92
C THR A 21 -0.94 9.73 5.24
N LEU A 22 -0.44 10.30 6.33
CA LEU A 22 -0.68 9.78 7.67
C LEU A 22 -2.07 10.23 8.13
N THR A 23 -3.00 9.30 8.26
CA THR A 23 -4.39 9.61 8.65
C THR A 23 -4.70 9.30 10.10
N ALA A 24 -3.98 8.36 10.72
CA ALA A 24 -4.07 8.09 12.14
C ALA A 24 -2.70 7.71 12.70
N LYS A 25 -2.46 8.08 13.96
CA LYS A 25 -1.35 7.56 14.76
C LYS A 25 -1.79 7.46 16.21
N GLY A 26 -1.28 6.46 16.91
CA GLY A 26 -1.57 6.29 18.32
C GLY A 26 -0.57 5.37 19.00
N ASP A 27 -0.53 5.51 20.32
CA ASP A 27 0.24 4.69 21.26
C ASP A 27 -0.70 3.92 22.19
N ASP A 28 -0.21 2.78 22.68
CA ASP A 28 -0.83 1.90 23.65
C ASP A 28 -2.33 1.65 23.38
N GLU A 29 -3.23 2.20 24.20
CA GLU A 29 -4.68 1.99 24.04
C GLU A 29 -5.21 2.51 22.69
N LEU A 30 -4.70 3.65 22.22
CA LEU A 30 -5.11 4.21 20.93
C LEU A 30 -4.58 3.34 19.77
N ALA A 31 -3.38 2.78 19.92
CA ALA A 31 -2.84 1.84 18.94
C ALA A 31 -3.71 0.59 18.83
N GLU A 32 -4.17 0.04 19.96
CA GLU A 32 -5.07 -1.11 19.96
C GLU A 32 -6.43 -0.79 19.33
N ALA A 33 -6.97 0.41 19.56
CA ALA A 33 -8.21 0.86 18.90
C ALA A 33 -8.05 0.98 17.38
N ILE A 34 -6.93 1.56 16.90
CA ILE A 34 -6.62 1.66 15.47
C ILE A 34 -6.55 0.25 14.84
N LEU A 35 -5.86 -0.68 15.50
CA LEU A 35 -5.74 -2.06 15.02
C LEU A 35 -7.06 -2.81 15.03
N ALA A 36 -7.92 -2.57 16.03
CA ALA A 36 -9.25 -3.18 16.10
C ALA A 36 -10.13 -2.74 14.92
N ILE A 37 -10.16 -1.44 14.62
CA ILE A 37 -10.86 -0.88 13.46
C ILE A 37 -10.25 -1.44 12.16
N ALA A 38 -8.92 -1.47 12.04
CA ALA A 38 -8.27 -2.03 10.86
C ALA A 38 -8.69 -3.48 10.60
N ARG A 39 -8.82 -4.31 11.65
CA ARG A 39 -9.32 -5.70 11.53
C ARG A 39 -10.78 -5.75 11.12
N GLU A 40 -11.63 -4.89 11.70
CA GLU A 40 -13.06 -4.83 11.40
C GLU A 40 -13.33 -4.48 9.93
N TYR A 41 -12.55 -3.55 9.37
CA TYR A 41 -12.67 -3.12 7.97
C TYR A 41 -11.76 -3.91 7.01
N GLU A 42 -11.17 -5.01 7.46
CA GLU A 42 -10.24 -5.86 6.71
C GLU A 42 -9.09 -5.06 6.07
N VAL A 43 -8.65 -3.99 6.73
CA VAL A 43 -7.48 -3.21 6.32
C VAL A 43 -6.23 -4.06 6.57
N PRO A 44 -5.34 -4.22 5.57
CA PRO A 44 -4.10 -4.97 5.73
C PRO A 44 -3.23 -4.39 6.84
N ILE A 45 -2.76 -5.24 7.75
CA ILE A 45 -1.90 -4.86 8.87
C ILE A 45 -0.50 -5.40 8.62
N TYR A 46 0.49 -4.52 8.72
CA TYR A 46 1.91 -4.86 8.59
C TYR A 46 2.64 -4.47 9.88
N GLU A 47 3.33 -5.43 10.50
CA GLU A 47 4.03 -5.24 11.76
C GLU A 47 5.53 -4.98 11.51
N ASN A 48 5.98 -3.76 11.80
CA ASN A 48 7.39 -3.39 11.74
C ASN A 48 7.69 -2.24 12.70
N ALA A 49 8.36 -2.55 13.82
CA ALA A 49 8.66 -1.57 14.87
C ALA A 49 9.56 -0.42 14.41
N GLU A 50 10.54 -0.69 13.52
CA GLU A 50 11.46 0.33 13.01
C GLU A 50 10.71 1.34 12.13
N LEU A 51 9.90 0.83 11.17
CA LEU A 51 9.11 1.67 10.28
C LEU A 51 8.08 2.48 11.05
N VAL A 52 7.40 1.87 12.02
CA VAL A 52 6.44 2.57 12.89
C VAL A 52 7.12 3.69 13.66
N GLY A 53 8.31 3.46 14.22
CA GLY A 53 9.08 4.49 14.92
C GLY A 53 9.50 5.65 14.02
N LEU A 54 9.84 5.37 12.76
CA LEU A 54 10.15 6.41 11.76
C LEU A 54 8.91 7.23 11.41
N LEU A 55 7.79 6.57 11.12
CA LEU A 55 6.54 7.20 10.73
C LEU A 55 5.87 7.96 11.88
N ALA A 56 6.08 7.53 13.13
CA ALA A 56 5.56 8.21 14.31
C ALA A 56 6.09 9.65 14.46
N ARG A 57 7.20 9.98 13.81
CA ARG A 57 7.80 11.33 13.79
C ARG A 57 7.03 12.30 12.89
N LEU A 58 6.19 11.81 11.99
CA LEU A 58 5.36 12.63 11.10
C LEU A 58 4.10 13.12 11.81
N GLU A 59 3.55 14.25 11.39
CA GLU A 59 2.30 14.79 11.92
C GLU A 59 1.07 14.21 11.21
N LEU A 60 -0.10 14.32 11.85
CA LEU A 60 -1.37 13.91 11.23
C LEU A 60 -1.65 14.80 10.01
N GLY A 61 -1.93 14.16 8.87
CA GLY A 61 -2.17 14.84 7.59
C GLY A 61 -0.91 15.08 6.77
N GLU A 62 0.29 14.84 7.30
CA GLU A 62 1.52 14.95 6.53
C GLU A 62 1.61 13.83 5.48
N ALA A 63 2.19 14.18 4.34
CA ALA A 63 2.62 13.21 3.35
C ALA A 63 3.87 12.48 3.85
N ILE A 64 3.99 11.19 3.50
CA ILE A 64 5.20 10.42 3.79
C ILE A 64 6.40 11.12 3.10
N PRO A 65 7.62 11.10 3.65
CA PRO A 65 8.78 11.66 2.95
C PRO A 65 9.16 10.79 1.75
N GLU A 66 9.72 11.42 0.70
CA GLU A 66 10.11 10.74 -0.55
C GLU A 66 11.08 9.57 -0.32
N GLN A 67 11.92 9.64 0.71
CA GLN A 67 12.86 8.58 1.07
C GLN A 67 12.14 7.28 1.49
N LEU A 68 10.93 7.38 2.03
CA LEU A 68 10.12 6.25 2.48
C LEU A 68 9.04 5.84 1.47
N TYR A 69 8.77 6.63 0.43
CA TYR A 69 7.73 6.34 -0.56
C TYR A 69 7.88 4.97 -1.20
N ARG A 70 9.10 4.61 -1.61
CA ARG A 70 9.34 3.32 -2.27
C ARG A 70 8.95 2.17 -1.34
N CYS A 71 9.45 2.19 -0.10
CA CYS A 71 9.15 1.17 0.89
C CYS A 71 7.64 1.07 1.19
N ILE A 72 6.96 2.20 1.37
CA ILE A 72 5.51 2.23 1.62
C ILE A 72 4.71 1.73 0.41
N ALA A 73 5.10 2.12 -0.80
CA ALA A 73 4.45 1.66 -2.03
C ALA A 73 4.57 0.14 -2.20
N GLU A 74 5.74 -0.44 -1.87
CA GLU A 74 5.94 -1.89 -1.90
C GLU A 74 5.03 -2.60 -0.89
N ILE A 75 4.88 -2.06 0.33
CA ILE A 75 3.98 -2.61 1.36
C ILE A 75 2.52 -2.54 0.89
N ILE A 76 2.09 -1.41 0.31
CA ILE A 76 0.73 -1.24 -0.21
C ILE A 76 0.47 -2.20 -1.39
N ALA A 77 1.42 -2.31 -2.32
CA ALA A 77 1.31 -3.23 -3.45
C ALA A 77 1.22 -4.70 -3.00
N PHE A 78 2.02 -5.07 -2.00
CA PHE A 78 1.95 -6.40 -1.37
C PHE A 78 0.60 -6.63 -0.68
N ALA A 79 0.11 -5.64 0.05
CA ALA A 79 -1.18 -5.67 0.71
C ALA A 79 -2.35 -5.86 -0.29
N TRP A 80 -2.28 -5.20 -1.45
CA TRP A 80 -3.25 -5.37 -2.55
C TRP A 80 -3.17 -6.76 -3.19
N TYR A 81 -1.94 -7.25 -3.43
CA TYR A 81 -1.71 -8.61 -3.94
C TYR A 81 -2.33 -9.68 -3.04
N LEU A 82 -2.13 -9.57 -1.71
CA LEU A 82 -2.75 -10.48 -0.73
C LEU A 82 -4.27 -10.42 -0.74
N LYS A 83 -4.85 -9.25 -1.03
CA LYS A 83 -6.31 -9.06 -1.13
C LYS A 83 -6.89 -9.56 -2.45
N GLY A 84 -6.07 -10.13 -3.35
CA GLY A 84 -6.49 -10.58 -4.69
C GLY A 84 -6.95 -9.44 -5.61
N LYS A 85 -6.74 -8.19 -5.19
CA LYS A 85 -7.09 -6.98 -5.95
C LYS A 85 -5.82 -6.49 -6.65
N ARG A 86 -5.75 -6.71 -7.96
CA ARG A 86 -4.72 -6.04 -8.78
C ARG A 86 -5.07 -4.55 -8.84
N PRO A 87 -4.10 -3.63 -8.75
CA PRO A 87 -4.37 -2.23 -9.06
C PRO A 87 -5.02 -2.11 -10.44
N ALA A 88 -6.10 -1.33 -10.53
CA ALA A 88 -6.72 -0.96 -11.80
C ALA A 88 -5.72 -0.12 -12.60
N GLY A 89 -4.87 -0.80 -13.36
CA GLY A 89 -3.72 -0.24 -14.06
C GLY A 89 -2.87 -1.28 -14.80
N SER A 90 -3.15 -2.58 -14.65
CA SER A 90 -2.57 -3.64 -15.47
C SER A 90 -3.47 -4.15 -16.60
N GLU A 91 -4.46 -3.37 -17.05
CA GLU A 91 -5.03 -3.54 -18.39
C GLU A 91 -4.19 -2.72 -19.38
N GLN A 92 -2.94 -3.12 -19.57
CA GLN A 92 -2.41 -3.10 -20.92
C GLN A 92 -2.67 -4.48 -21.49
N GLU A 93 -3.94 -4.79 -21.69
CA GLU A 93 -4.40 -5.73 -22.70
C GLU A 93 -3.95 -5.10 -24.04
N ARG A 94 -2.66 -5.24 -24.34
CA ARG A 94 -2.22 -5.25 -25.73
C ARG A 94 -2.96 -6.45 -26.29
N ASP A 95 -4.07 -6.16 -26.93
CA ASP A 95 -4.74 -7.02 -27.90
C ASP A 95 -3.64 -7.52 -28.86
N ILE A 96 -3.00 -8.62 -28.46
CA ILE A 96 -2.21 -9.45 -29.36
C ILE A 96 -3.21 -10.40 -29.98
N SER A 97 -4.16 -9.87 -30.74
CA SER A 97 -4.87 -10.68 -31.72
C SER A 97 -3.83 -11.33 -32.63
N PRO A 98 -3.60 -12.66 -32.57
CA PRO A 98 -2.74 -13.32 -33.54
C PRO A 98 -3.59 -13.50 -34.79
N GLY A 99 -3.66 -12.46 -35.63
CA GLY A 99 -4.69 -12.44 -36.65
C GLY A 99 -4.58 -11.36 -37.71
N GLN A 100 -3.38 -11.00 -38.19
CA GLN A 100 -3.25 -10.47 -39.55
C GLN A 100 -1.82 -10.57 -40.10
N ILE A 101 -1.39 -11.80 -40.41
CA ILE A 101 -0.30 -12.00 -41.37
C ILE A 101 -0.93 -11.78 -42.75
N LEU A 102 -0.79 -10.58 -43.30
CA LEU A 102 -1.11 -10.30 -44.70
C LEU A 102 -0.06 -10.99 -45.58
N LEU A 103 -0.34 -12.24 -45.94
CA LEU A 103 0.28 -12.89 -47.10
C LEU A 103 -0.27 -12.24 -48.37
N GLY A 104 0.30 -11.09 -48.73
CA GLY A 104 0.19 -10.55 -50.07
C GLY A 104 0.98 -11.43 -51.02
N GLY A 105 0.31 -12.40 -51.65
CA GLY A 105 0.87 -13.09 -52.81
C GLY A 105 1.02 -12.10 -53.97
N PRO A 106 2.15 -12.10 -54.70
CA PRO A 106 2.20 -11.40 -55.97
C PRO A 106 1.32 -12.15 -56.97
N GLN A 107 0.33 -11.44 -57.48
CA GLN A 107 -0.48 -11.82 -58.62
C GLN A 107 0.23 -11.37 -59.90
N GLY A 108 0.32 -12.25 -60.90
CA GLY A 108 0.77 -11.91 -62.25
C GLY A 108 2.04 -12.62 -62.68
#